data_AF-A0A811NYG1-F1
#
_entry.id   AF-A0A811NYG1-F1
#
_cell.length_a   1.000
_cell.length_b   1.000
_cell.length_c   1.000
_cell.angle_alpha   90.00
_cell.angle_beta   90.00
_cell.angle_gamma   90.00
#
_symmetry.space_group_name_H-M   'P 1'
#
loop_
_entity.id
_entity.type
_entity.pdbx_description
1 polymer ?
#
loop_
_entity_poly.entity_id
_entity_poly.type
_entity_poly.pdbx_seq_one_letter_code
_entity_poly.pdbx_strand_id
1 'polypeptide(L)'
;MMHAGASRYDFDGFGIIFRPWPHQSDCMIVAGMLTNKMAPALRKVYDQIPEPRWVISMGSCANGISLGDLHGQLPSPINRAVQWRELAGKSCQ
;
A
#
# COMPACT_ATOMS: atom_id res chain seq x y z
N MET A 1 5.56 6.92 -10.16
CA MET A 1 4.86 7.98 -9.41
C MET A 1 5.19 9.37 -9.91
N MET A 2 6.41 9.89 -9.75
CA MET A 2 6.73 11.27 -10.17
C MET A 2 6.50 11.55 -11.66
N HIS A 3 6.84 10.61 -12.55
CA HIS A 3 6.54 10.74 -13.98
C HIS A 3 5.04 10.82 -14.30
N ALA A 4 4.19 10.25 -13.45
CA ALA A 4 2.74 10.23 -13.67
C ALA A 4 2.09 11.58 -13.30
N GLY A 5 2.73 12.35 -12.40
CA GLY A 5 2.36 13.75 -12.15
C GLY A 5 3.10 14.76 -13.04
N ALA A 6 3.87 14.32 -14.03
CA ALA A 6 4.53 15.21 -14.98
C ALA A 6 3.61 15.54 -16.16
N SER A 7 3.91 16.63 -16.87
CA SER A 7 3.10 17.18 -17.98
C SER A 7 2.71 16.20 -19.09
N ARG A 8 3.39 15.06 -19.21
CA ARG A 8 3.05 14.01 -20.18
C ARG A 8 1.83 13.17 -19.80
N TYR A 9 1.61 12.95 -18.50
CA TYR A 9 0.56 12.06 -17.99
C TYR A 9 -0.38 12.74 -16.99
N ASP A 10 -0.18 14.05 -16.78
CA ASP A 10 -0.89 14.98 -15.90
C ASP A 10 -2.08 14.42 -15.11
N PHE A 11 -1.77 13.81 -13.96
CA PHE A 11 -2.77 13.31 -13.02
C PHE A 11 -3.65 14.42 -12.40
N ASP A 12 -3.22 15.67 -12.41
CA ASP A 12 -4.03 16.80 -11.95
C ASP A 12 -5.25 17.01 -12.85
N GLY A 13 -5.10 16.83 -14.17
CA GLY A 13 -6.20 16.86 -15.14
C GLY A 13 -7.24 15.76 -14.96
N PHE A 14 -6.88 14.66 -14.29
CA PHE A 14 -7.82 13.58 -13.91
C PHE A 14 -8.43 13.78 -12.52
N GLY A 15 -8.14 14.90 -11.85
CA GLY A 15 -8.59 15.19 -10.48
C GLY A 15 -7.85 14.40 -9.40
N ILE A 16 -6.70 13.78 -9.74
CA ILE A 16 -5.91 12.97 -8.82
C ILE A 16 -4.80 13.84 -8.24
N ILE A 17 -5.06 14.37 -7.04
CA ILE A 17 -4.12 15.24 -6.32
C ILE A 17 -3.42 14.43 -5.22
N PHE A 18 -2.09 14.39 -5.26
CA PHE A 18 -1.31 13.76 -4.21
C PHE A 18 -1.35 14.58 -2.93
N ARG A 19 -2.10 14.09 -1.93
CA ARG A 19 -2.13 14.68 -0.59
C ARG A 19 -1.11 13.99 0.33
N PRO A 20 -0.26 14.75 1.05
CA PRO A 20 0.69 14.16 1.99
C PRO A 20 0.02 13.70 3.31
N TRP A 21 -1.21 14.14 3.57
CA TRP A 21 -1.95 13.84 4.80
C TRP A 21 -2.92 12.67 4.59
N PRO A 22 -2.78 11.56 5.34
CA PRO A 22 -3.61 10.36 5.14
C PRO A 22 -5.08 10.59 5.50
N HIS A 23 -5.39 11.51 6.41
CA HIS A 23 -6.77 11.78 6.83
C HIS A 23 -7.60 12.51 5.76
N GLN A 24 -6.93 13.10 4.77
CA GLN A 24 -7.58 13.84 3.67
C GLN A 24 -7.47 13.09 2.33
N SER A 25 -6.91 11.88 2.34
CA SER A 25 -6.73 11.07 1.14
C SER A 25 -7.68 9.89 1.15
N ASP A 26 -8.35 9.62 0.04
CA ASP A 26 -9.27 8.47 -0.07
C ASP A 26 -8.56 7.19 -0.58
N CYS A 27 -7.38 7.36 -1.20
CA CYS A 27 -6.57 6.25 -1.71
C CYS A 27 -5.09 6.37 -1.29
N MET A 28 -4.51 5.24 -0.87
CA MET A 28 -3.09 5.11 -0.57
C MET A 28 -2.40 4.28 -1.65
N ILE A 29 -1.36 4.84 -2.27
CA ILE A 29 -0.56 4.14 -3.28
C ILE A 29 0.74 3.67 -2.65
N VAL A 30 0.97 2.36 -2.64
CA VAL A 30 2.21 1.77 -2.14
C VAL A 30 3.12 1.49 -3.34
N ALA A 31 4.04 2.41 -3.59
CA ALA A 31 4.95 2.35 -4.73
C ALA A 31 6.34 1.86 -4.30
N GLY A 32 6.57 0.55 -4.33
CA GLY A 32 7.89 -0.05 -4.09
C GLY A 32 7.90 -1.21 -3.10
N MET A 33 9.12 -1.61 -2.69
CA MET A 33 9.32 -2.70 -1.75
C MET A 33 8.91 -2.30 -0.32
N LEU A 34 8.19 -3.19 0.35
CA LEU A 34 7.88 -3.06 1.77
C LEU A 34 8.80 -3.95 2.58
N THR A 35 9.49 -3.38 3.58
CA THR A 35 10.30 -4.16 4.52
C THR A 35 9.49 -4.52 5.76
N ASN A 36 9.83 -5.63 6.42
CA ASN A 36 9.15 -6.09 7.64
C ASN A 36 9.16 -5.03 8.76
N LYS A 37 10.20 -4.20 8.83
CA LYS A 37 10.31 -3.10 9.80
C LYS A 37 9.32 -1.97 9.52
N MET A 38 8.95 -1.74 8.26
CA MET A 38 8.04 -0.68 7.84
C MET A 38 6.56 -1.09 7.92
N ALA A 39 6.27 -2.40 7.98
CA ALA A 39 4.91 -2.94 8.07
C ALA A 39 4.03 -2.30 9.18
N PRO A 40 4.48 -2.15 10.45
CA PRO A 40 3.66 -1.55 11.49
C PRO A 40 3.45 -0.03 11.29
N ALA A 41 4.37 0.67 10.63
CA ALA A 41 4.20 2.09 10.32
C ALA A 41 3.15 2.29 9.22
N LEU A 42 3.19 1.46 8.17
CA LEU A 42 2.21 1.50 7.08
C LEU A 42 0.80 1.16 7.58
N ARG A 43 0.69 0.24 8.55
CA ARG A 43 -0.59 -0.06 9.20
C ARG A 43 -1.19 1.15 9.90
N LYS A 44 -0.39 1.90 10.65
CA LYS A 44 -0.83 3.11 11.35
C LYS A 44 -1.34 4.18 10.37
N VAL A 45 -0.65 4.35 9.25
CA VAL A 45 -1.07 5.29 8.20
C VAL A 45 -2.38 4.84 7.56
N TYR A 46 -2.55 3.53 7.32
CA TYR A 46 -3.79 3.00 6.76
C TYR A 46 -4.98 3.14 7.72
N ASP A 47 -4.77 2.94 9.02
CA ASP A 47 -5.81 3.10 10.04
C ASP A 47 -6.21 4.56 10.27
N GLN A 48 -5.37 5.50 9.83
CA GLN A 48 -5.62 6.94 9.85
C GLN A 48 -6.53 7.41 8.69
N ILE A 49 -6.70 6.61 7.64
CA ILE A 49 -7.52 6.96 6.48
C ILE A 49 -9.01 6.76 6.80
N PRO A 50 -9.88 7.79 6.62
CA PRO A 50 -11.33 7.64 6.81
C PRO A 50 -11.96 6.70 5.78
N GLU A 51 -13.06 6.04 6.12
CA GLU A 51 -13.85 5.24 5.17
C GLU A 51 -14.65 6.19 4.26
N PRO A 52 -14.67 6.01 2.92
CA PRO A 52 -14.20 4.88 2.11
C PRO A 52 -12.70 4.92 1.76
N ARG A 53 -11.98 3.82 2.00
CA ARG A 53 -10.51 3.78 1.84
C ARG A 53 -10.02 2.70 0.88
N TRP A 54 -9.11 3.09 -0.01
CA TRP A 54 -8.58 2.22 -1.07
C TRP A 54 -7.06 2.11 -1.00
N VAL A 55 -6.51 0.95 -1.36
CA VAL A 55 -5.06 0.72 -1.44
C VAL A 55 -4.69 0.20 -2.81
N ILE A 56 -3.79 0.91 -3.49
CA ILE A 56 -3.25 0.50 -4.79
C ILE A 56 -1.82 0.00 -4.58
N SER A 57 -1.60 -1.27 -4.87
CA SER A 57 -0.27 -1.86 -4.88
C SER A 57 0.40 -1.57 -6.23
N MET A 58 1.51 -0.82 -6.21
CA MET A 58 2.20 -0.39 -7.42
C MET A 58 3.62 -0.95 -7.48
N GLY A 59 3.88 -1.74 -8.52
CA GLY A 59 5.15 -2.39 -8.79
C GLY A 59 5.22 -3.83 -8.27
N SER A 60 6.07 -4.65 -8.89
CA SER A 60 6.18 -6.07 -8.57
C SER A 60 6.61 -6.32 -7.11
N CYS A 61 7.45 -5.43 -6.56
CA CYS A 61 7.91 -5.50 -5.17
C CYS A 61 6.79 -5.25 -4.15
N ALA A 62 5.78 -4.44 -4.49
CA ALA A 62 4.61 -4.22 -3.65
C ALA A 62 3.62 -5.39 -3.76
N ASN A 63 3.55 -6.00 -4.97
CA ASN A 63 2.68 -7.12 -5.29
C ASN A 63 3.17 -8.47 -4.73
N GLY A 64 4.36 -8.54 -4.11
CA GLY A 64 4.94 -9.80 -3.61
C GLY A 64 5.60 -10.65 -4.69
N ILE A 65 5.99 -10.04 -5.81
CA ILE A 65 6.76 -10.66 -6.89
C ILE A 65 8.09 -9.91 -6.96
N SER A 66 9.03 -10.25 -6.06
CA SER A 66 10.41 -9.76 -6.17
C SER A 66 11.42 -10.81 -5.68
N LEU A 67 12.64 -10.73 -6.21
CA LEU A 67 13.71 -11.75 -6.10
C LEU A 67 14.07 -12.20 -4.65
N GLY A 68 13.66 -11.46 -3.62
CA GLY A 68 13.81 -11.84 -2.21
C GLY A 68 12.79 -12.88 -1.71
N ASP A 69 11.77 -13.21 -2.50
CA ASP A 69 10.70 -14.15 -2.16
C ASP A 69 11.01 -15.60 -2.62
N LEU A 70 12.26 -16.06 -2.48
CA LEU A 70 12.67 -17.46 -2.74
C LEU A 70 12.11 -18.49 -1.73
N HIS A 71 11.17 -18.09 -0.87
CA HIS A 71 10.34 -18.97 -0.04
C HIS A 71 8.87 -18.69 -0.37
N GLY A 72 8.37 -19.32 -1.44
CA GLY A 72 7.01 -19.11 -1.96
C GLY A 72 5.89 -19.54 -1.00
N GLN A 73 5.51 -18.71 -0.03
CA GLN A 73 4.33 -18.97 0.80
C GLN A 73 3.76 -17.78 1.59
N LEU A 74 4.01 -16.53 1.16
CA LEU A 74 3.47 -15.37 1.89
C LEU A 74 2.64 -14.47 0.97
N PRO A 75 1.46 -14.00 1.43
CA PRO A 75 0.65 -13.05 0.68
C PRO A 75 1.47 -11.77 0.43
N SER A 76 1.10 -11.00 -0.60
CA SER A 76 1.78 -9.74 -0.94
C SER A 76 2.02 -8.90 0.33
N PRO A 77 3.16 -8.20 0.47
CA PRO A 77 3.48 -7.44 1.67
C PRO A 77 2.38 -6.47 2.10
N ILE A 78 1.59 -5.98 1.13
CA ILE A 78 0.38 -5.19 1.34
C ILE A 78 -0.77 -6.03 1.90
N ASN A 79 -1.09 -7.19 1.32
CA ASN A 79 -2.10 -8.07 1.91
C ASN A 79 -1.68 -8.50 3.31
N ARG A 80 -0.38 -8.69 3.60
CA ARG A 80 0.09 -8.90 4.97
C ARG A 80 -0.16 -7.66 5.85
N ALA A 81 0.24 -6.47 5.45
CA ALA A 81 0.08 -5.26 6.27
C ALA A 81 -1.40 -4.84 6.48
N VAL A 82 -2.26 -5.06 5.48
CA VAL A 82 -3.67 -4.63 5.47
C VAL A 82 -4.60 -5.74 5.99
N GLN A 83 -4.33 -7.01 5.68
CA GLN A 83 -5.14 -8.18 6.10
C GLN A 83 -4.69 -8.80 7.43
N TRP A 84 -3.71 -8.20 8.12
CA TRP A 84 -3.33 -8.60 9.49
C TRP A 84 -4.51 -8.56 10.48
N ARG A 85 -5.57 -7.79 10.21
CA ARG A 85 -6.82 -7.79 11.00
C ARG A 85 -7.60 -9.11 10.87
N GLU A 86 -7.44 -9.85 9.77
CA GLU A 86 -8.09 -11.15 9.52
C GLU A 86 -7.20 -12.35 9.86
N LEU A 87 -5.86 -12.20 9.80
CA LEU A 87 -4.92 -13.27 10.14
C LEU A 87 -4.59 -13.33 11.63
N ALA A 88 -4.56 -12.19 12.34
CA ALA A 88 -4.39 -12.18 13.80
C ALA A 88 -5.60 -12.75 14.56
N GLY A 89 -6.78 -12.81 13.92
CA GLY A 89 -7.94 -13.53 14.43
C GLY A 89 -7.96 -15.03 14.13
N LYS A 90 -7.06 -15.53 13.26
CA LYS A 90 -6.97 -16.95 12.86
C LYS A 90 -5.82 -17.71 13.52
N SER A 91 -4.93 -17.04 14.25
CA SER A 91 -3.87 -17.67 15.05
C SER A 91 -4.22 -17.79 16.54
N CYS A 92 -5.46 -17.46 16.91
CA CYS A 92 -6.04 -17.70 18.23
C CYS A 92 -7.34 -18.50 18.08
N GLN A 93 -7.24 -19.65 17.40
CA GLN A 93 -8.09 -20.83 17.56
C GLN A 93 -7.21 -22.06 17.35
#